data_AF-A0A350EZ92-F1
#
_entry.id   AF-A0A350EZ92-F1
#
_cell.length_a   1.000
_cell.length_b   1.000
_cell.length_c   1.000
_cell.angle_alpha   90.00
_cell.angle_beta   90.00
_cell.angle_gamma   90.00
#
_symmetry.space_group_name_H-M   'P 1'
#
loop_
_entity.id
_entity.type
_entity.pdbx_description
1 polymer ?
#
loop_
_entity_poly.entity_id
_entity_poly.type
_entity_poly.pdbx_seq_one_letter_code
_entity_poly.pdbx_strand_id
1 'polypeptide(L)'
;MFVPIAFQRSTTGILFREFAFATAGAVIISAFVALTLTPTMCARILRPPGPHGRLYQFFENMFVGVERRYNRSLAWAVRHKFVVIVVALLTLVGTWGLFQKLPREFLPDDDKGYVFALIFSPEGATSDYTDTVVRQAEQIASEYPETVGMFSAVSFARGAPGEPDFGILFVRLKEGERRTSIELARPGGIGSMFTRMINEIKGANAIAILPKSGDFSAEQFQLVLQGSSLERLEAVAKNVRDELLKEGFLVQPRLNLNFEQPQLKLDFDRDLASSQGVSVRELSESLQVLWGGLDVARYNRGGKEYKVIAQLQREDRLAPPSLEDIYVRNGDNQLVKLAAFVKPTQAGTANAINRFARQRAVTVSGQIQGVSLGNAVAITERKLATLLPPDISFRWYGEADEIQEGAAESATTFVLAILIIYMVLAAQFESLRHPFTIMLALPLALFGAFGGIWLLATVNQLALIKFYAPLDQLPGPIAWLTTHLPEIPAMTLNVYSLIGLVLLIGLVTKNSILLVEFANQRMAQGADPTQAMLDAGRTRLRPILMTAVSTIFGILPVAIGLGEAAISRRGMGVAVVGGMLTSTFLTLFIVPVVYILIAGKRKAAPAPAADRLVSEAEPRTA
;
A
#
# COMPACT_ATOMS: atom_id res chain seq x y z
N MET A 1 -17.35 0.35 15.95
CA MET A 1 -16.56 0.14 14.71
C MET A 1 -15.09 -0.14 14.96
N PHE A 2 -14.41 0.58 15.85
CA PHE A 2 -12.97 0.42 16.09
C PHE A 2 -12.57 -0.82 16.91
N VAL A 3 -13.49 -1.40 17.69
CA VAL A 3 -13.18 -2.55 18.57
C VAL A 3 -12.72 -3.79 17.79
N PRO A 4 -13.42 -4.28 16.75
CA PRO A 4 -12.92 -5.39 15.91
C PRO A 4 -11.53 -5.15 15.32
N ILE A 5 -11.28 -3.92 14.92
CA ILE A 5 -10.06 -3.49 14.24
C ILE A 5 -8.87 -3.57 15.18
N ALA A 6 -9.08 -3.28 16.46
CA ALA A 6 -8.02 -3.36 17.47
C ALA A 6 -7.47 -4.78 17.70
N PHE A 7 -8.18 -5.83 17.26
CA PHE A 7 -7.78 -7.23 17.41
C PHE A 7 -7.06 -7.82 16.20
N GLN A 8 -6.84 -7.05 15.14
CA GLN A 8 -6.10 -7.51 13.97
C GLN A 8 -4.62 -7.76 14.29
N ARG A 9 -4.03 -8.77 13.64
CA ARG A 9 -2.66 -9.23 13.93
C ARG A 9 -1.68 -9.05 12.77
N SER A 10 -2.13 -8.86 11.52
CA SER A 10 -1.22 -8.62 10.40
C SER A 10 -0.50 -7.27 10.51
N THR A 11 0.50 -7.07 9.64
CA THR A 11 1.17 -5.77 9.44
C THR A 11 0.16 -4.65 9.20
N THR A 12 -0.85 -4.92 8.36
CA THR A 12 -1.98 -4.02 8.11
C THR A 12 -2.74 -3.73 9.41
N GLY A 13 -3.03 -4.78 10.18
CA GLY A 13 -3.72 -4.70 11.48
C GLY A 13 -3.03 -3.85 12.53
N ILE A 14 -1.69 -3.85 12.56
CA ILE A 14 -0.91 -3.05 13.51
C ILE A 14 -1.14 -1.55 13.25
N LEU A 15 -1.04 -1.11 11.99
CA LEU A 15 -1.30 0.28 11.59
C LEU A 15 -2.75 0.69 11.92
N PHE A 16 -3.70 -0.20 11.65
CA PHE A 16 -5.11 -0.01 11.98
C PHE A 16 -5.37 0.14 13.47
N ARG A 17 -4.68 -0.66 14.30
CA ARG A 17 -4.86 -0.69 15.76
C ARG A 17 -4.46 0.64 16.40
N GLU A 18 -3.36 1.23 15.98
CA GLU A 18 -2.92 2.55 16.49
C GLU A 18 -3.97 3.63 16.21
N PHE A 19 -4.48 3.67 14.97
CA PHE A 19 -5.53 4.61 14.58
C PHE A 19 -6.84 4.36 15.33
N ALA A 20 -7.21 3.08 15.50
CA ALA A 20 -8.42 2.66 16.20
C ALA A 20 -8.42 3.11 17.68
N PHE A 21 -7.32 2.89 18.40
CA PHE A 21 -7.20 3.32 19.80
C PHE A 21 -7.18 4.84 19.94
N ALA A 22 -6.42 5.54 19.09
CA ALA A 22 -6.36 7.00 19.13
C ALA A 22 -7.74 7.63 18.88
N THR A 23 -8.44 7.17 17.85
CA THR A 23 -9.75 7.72 17.49
C THR A 23 -10.83 7.32 18.50
N ALA A 24 -10.84 6.06 18.97
CA ALA A 24 -11.79 5.61 19.98
C ALA A 24 -11.59 6.38 21.30
N GLY A 25 -10.34 6.53 21.76
CA GLY A 25 -10.01 7.30 22.95
C GLY A 25 -10.44 8.76 22.83
N ALA A 26 -10.13 9.41 21.71
CA ALA A 26 -10.55 10.78 21.44
C ALA A 26 -12.08 10.94 21.43
N VAL A 27 -12.81 10.00 20.83
CA VAL A 27 -14.28 10.03 20.79
C VAL A 27 -14.89 9.81 22.18
N ILE A 28 -14.33 8.91 23.00
CA ILE A 28 -14.80 8.69 24.38
C ILE A 28 -14.60 9.95 25.23
N ILE A 29 -13.42 10.55 25.17
CA ILE A 29 -13.12 11.80 25.88
C ILE A 29 -14.02 12.92 25.36
N SER A 30 -14.20 13.03 24.04
CA SER A 30 -15.10 14.01 23.43
C SER A 30 -16.55 13.83 23.89
N ALA A 31 -17.04 12.60 24.00
CA ALA A 31 -18.37 12.29 24.52
C ALA A 31 -18.51 12.71 25.99
N PHE A 32 -17.51 12.40 26.82
CA PHE A 32 -17.48 12.83 28.22
C PHE A 32 -17.53 14.36 28.34
N VAL A 33 -16.70 15.07 27.57
CA VAL A 33 -16.68 16.54 27.54
C VAL A 33 -18.01 17.13 27.06
N ALA A 34 -18.59 16.56 26.00
CA ALA A 34 -19.86 17.01 25.42
C ALA A 34 -21.06 16.82 26.36
N LEU A 35 -21.02 15.80 27.24
CA LEU A 35 -22.09 15.51 28.20
C LEU A 35 -21.92 16.24 29.54
N THR A 36 -20.70 16.65 29.91
CA THR A 36 -20.40 17.23 31.24
C THR A 36 -20.00 18.70 31.16
N LEU A 37 -18.86 18.99 30.53
CA LEU A 37 -18.25 20.31 30.50
C LEU A 37 -19.01 21.26 29.57
N THR A 38 -19.41 20.81 28.39
CA THR A 38 -20.10 21.67 27.41
C THR A 38 -21.41 22.25 27.94
N PRO A 39 -22.34 21.47 28.53
CA PRO A 39 -23.57 22.03 29.11
C PRO A 39 -23.29 22.98 30.28
N THR A 40 -22.33 22.62 31.15
CA THR A 40 -21.94 23.44 32.31
C THR A 40 -21.35 24.79 31.89
N MET A 41 -20.49 24.79 30.87
CA MET A 41 -19.90 26.00 30.31
C MET A 41 -20.95 26.84 29.58
N CYS A 42 -21.86 26.22 28.83
CA CYS A 42 -22.96 26.95 28.19
C CYS A 42 -23.86 27.62 29.24
N ALA A 43 -24.19 26.95 30.34
CA ALA A 43 -25.01 27.52 31.41
C ALA A 43 -24.36 28.74 32.09
N ARG A 44 -23.02 28.80 32.14
CA ARG A 44 -22.28 29.91 32.81
C ARG A 44 -21.84 31.03 31.87
N ILE A 45 -21.50 30.71 30.62
CA ILE A 45 -20.82 31.64 29.70
C ILE A 45 -21.78 32.23 28.66
N LEU A 46 -22.83 31.48 28.27
CA LEU A 46 -23.67 31.87 27.13
C LEU A 46 -24.55 33.07 27.52
N ARG A 47 -24.25 34.22 26.91
CA ARG A 47 -25.01 35.47 27.10
C ARG A 47 -26.18 35.54 26.11
N PRO A 48 -27.22 36.34 26.41
CA PRO A 48 -28.30 36.60 25.46
C PRO A 48 -27.73 37.13 24.12
N PRO A 49 -28.28 36.69 22.98
CA PRO A 49 -27.78 37.11 21.66
C PRO A 49 -27.93 38.61 21.47
N GLY A 50 -26.82 39.31 21.19
CA GLY A 50 -26.80 40.73 20.83
C GLY A 50 -27.10 40.98 19.33
N PRO A 51 -27.08 42.25 18.88
CA PRO A 51 -27.25 42.56 17.46
C PRO A 51 -26.10 41.97 16.64
N HIS A 52 -26.45 41.14 15.65
CA HIS A 52 -25.47 40.41 14.85
C HIS A 52 -24.91 41.28 13.70
N GLY A 53 -23.62 41.15 13.41
CA GLY A 53 -22.96 41.86 12.31
C GLY A 53 -23.35 41.36 10.91
N ARG A 54 -22.89 42.07 9.87
CA ARG A 54 -23.18 41.78 8.45
C ARG A 54 -22.74 40.39 8.00
N LEU A 55 -21.58 39.90 8.49
CA LEU A 55 -21.06 38.57 8.15
C LEU A 55 -21.98 37.45 8.66
N TYR A 56 -22.47 37.57 9.90
CA TYR A 56 -23.43 36.62 10.46
C TYR A 56 -24.73 36.59 9.65
N GLN A 57 -25.28 37.77 9.33
CA GLN A 57 -26.53 37.86 8.57
C GLN A 57 -26.38 37.25 7.16
N PHE A 58 -25.22 37.41 6.52
CA PHE A 58 -24.91 36.72 5.26
C PHE A 58 -24.98 35.20 5.40
N PHE A 59 -24.29 34.63 6.39
CA PHE A 59 -24.31 33.18 6.62
C PHE A 59 -25.69 32.67 7.06
N GLU A 60 -26.40 33.38 7.93
CA GLU A 60 -27.75 32.99 8.37
C GLU A 60 -28.72 33.00 7.18
N ASN A 61 -28.68 34.02 6.32
CA ASN A 61 -29.50 34.07 5.10
C ASN A 61 -29.15 32.91 4.15
N MET A 62 -27.87 32.57 4.01
CA MET A 62 -27.43 31.42 3.23
C MET A 62 -27.99 30.11 3.81
N PHE A 63 -27.85 29.88 5.13
CA PHE A 63 -28.36 28.68 5.82
C PHE A 63 -29.88 28.56 5.72
N VAL A 64 -30.61 29.64 5.98
CA VAL A 64 -32.07 29.67 5.84
C VAL A 64 -32.47 29.41 4.38
N GLY A 65 -31.71 29.91 3.40
CA GLY A 65 -31.90 29.58 1.99
C GLY A 65 -31.73 28.08 1.70
N VAL A 66 -30.66 27.48 2.21
CA VAL A 66 -30.38 26.04 2.10
C VAL A 66 -31.48 25.22 2.79
N GLU A 67 -31.91 25.59 3.99
CA GLU A 67 -33.01 24.94 4.72
C GLU A 67 -34.32 24.97 3.93
N ARG A 68 -34.72 26.14 3.40
CA ARG A 68 -35.94 26.26 2.58
C ARG A 68 -35.86 25.40 1.32
N ARG A 69 -34.70 25.39 0.64
CA ARG A 69 -34.50 24.60 -0.58
C ARG A 69 -34.51 23.11 -0.30
N TYR A 70 -33.81 22.68 0.77
CA TYR A 70 -33.81 21.31 1.25
C TYR A 70 -35.21 20.83 1.64
N ASN A 71 -35.99 21.64 2.37
CA ASN A 71 -37.34 21.25 2.77
C ASN A 71 -38.26 21.04 1.56
N ARG A 72 -38.12 21.86 0.51
CA ARG A 72 -38.86 21.70 -0.74
C ARG A 72 -38.40 20.45 -1.51
N SER A 73 -37.09 20.22 -1.62
CA SER A 73 -36.56 19.05 -2.33
C SER A 73 -36.81 17.74 -1.58
N LEU A 74 -36.78 17.75 -0.24
CA LEU A 74 -37.14 16.61 0.60
C LEU A 74 -38.62 16.25 0.45
N ALA A 75 -39.53 17.24 0.48
CA ALA A 75 -40.95 17.00 0.23
C ALA A 75 -41.20 16.42 -1.17
N TRP A 76 -40.43 16.87 -2.17
CA TRP A 76 -40.46 16.29 -3.52
C TRP A 76 -39.93 14.86 -3.55
N ALA A 77 -38.81 14.58 -2.88
CA ALA A 77 -38.17 13.26 -2.80
C ALA A 77 -39.10 12.23 -2.13
N VAL A 78 -39.79 12.63 -1.07
CA VAL A 78 -40.80 11.80 -0.38
C VAL A 78 -41.98 11.47 -1.30
N ARG A 79 -42.44 12.42 -2.13
CA ARG A 79 -43.50 12.17 -3.12
C ARG A 79 -43.02 11.23 -4.25
N HIS A 80 -41.77 11.36 -4.68
CA HIS A 80 -41.17 10.57 -5.77
C HIS A 80 -40.28 9.44 -5.26
N LYS A 81 -40.81 8.67 -4.29
CA LYS A 81 -40.09 7.56 -3.64
C LYS A 81 -39.42 6.57 -4.62
N PHE A 82 -40.05 6.29 -5.76
CA PHE A 82 -39.48 5.37 -6.76
C PHE A 82 -38.18 5.90 -7.36
N VAL A 83 -38.13 7.19 -7.71
CA VAL A 83 -36.93 7.83 -8.25
C VAL A 83 -35.78 7.75 -7.25
N VAL A 84 -36.06 8.02 -5.97
CA VAL A 84 -35.04 7.98 -4.91
C VAL A 84 -34.49 6.57 -4.70
N ILE A 85 -35.36 5.54 -4.74
CA ILE A 85 -34.92 4.13 -4.66
C ILE A 85 -34.05 3.76 -5.87
N VAL A 86 -34.45 4.16 -7.08
CA VAL A 86 -33.66 3.91 -8.29
C VAL A 86 -32.28 4.57 -8.17
N VAL A 87 -32.21 5.82 -7.71
CA VAL A 87 -30.93 6.49 -7.45
C VAL A 87 -30.11 5.73 -6.41
N ALA A 88 -30.72 5.26 -5.30
CA ALA A 88 -30.02 4.46 -4.29
C ALA A 88 -29.44 3.15 -4.88
N LEU A 89 -30.22 2.44 -5.71
CA LEU A 89 -29.75 1.23 -6.39
C LEU A 89 -28.63 1.54 -7.39
N LEU A 90 -28.76 2.61 -8.18
CA LEU A 90 -27.71 3.05 -9.10
C LEU A 90 -26.43 3.41 -8.37
N THR A 91 -26.51 4.06 -7.20
CA THR A 91 -25.32 4.34 -6.40
C THR A 91 -24.67 3.06 -5.86
N LEU A 92 -25.45 2.05 -5.50
CA LEU A 92 -24.92 0.76 -5.03
C LEU A 92 -24.22 -0.01 -6.15
N VAL A 93 -24.82 -0.05 -7.35
CA VAL A 93 -24.20 -0.62 -8.56
C VAL A 93 -22.96 0.17 -8.95
N GLY A 94 -23.01 1.50 -8.87
CA GLY A 94 -21.89 2.39 -9.12
C GLY A 94 -20.72 2.14 -8.17
N THR A 95 -20.99 1.94 -6.88
CA THR A 95 -19.96 1.59 -5.87
C THR A 95 -19.26 0.29 -6.25
N TRP A 96 -20.02 -0.74 -6.64
CA TRP A 96 -19.45 -2.01 -7.09
C TRP A 96 -18.57 -1.85 -8.34
N GLY A 97 -19.06 -1.11 -9.34
CA GLY A 97 -18.31 -0.84 -10.56
C GLY A 97 -17.02 -0.05 -10.32
N LEU A 98 -17.04 0.95 -9.44
CA LEU A 98 -15.86 1.72 -9.04
C LEU A 98 -14.86 0.86 -8.27
N PHE A 99 -15.33 0.03 -7.34
CA PHE A 99 -14.47 -0.88 -6.56
C PHE A 99 -13.65 -1.82 -7.45
N GLN A 100 -14.22 -2.31 -8.55
CA GLN A 100 -13.53 -3.19 -9.50
C GLN A 100 -12.49 -2.45 -10.36
N LYS A 101 -12.63 -1.14 -10.56
CA LYS A 101 -11.73 -0.33 -11.39
C LYS A 101 -10.56 0.28 -10.62
N LEU A 102 -10.61 0.28 -9.30
CA LEU A 102 -9.59 0.93 -8.49
C LEU A 102 -8.32 0.06 -8.38
N PRO A 103 -7.13 0.62 -8.69
CA PRO A 103 -5.86 -0.08 -8.51
C PRO A 103 -5.61 -0.38 -7.02
N ARG A 104 -4.92 -1.48 -6.75
CA ARG A 104 -4.61 -1.96 -5.39
C ARG A 104 -3.11 -2.04 -5.17
N GLU A 105 -2.66 -1.50 -4.04
CA GLU A 105 -1.27 -1.43 -3.57
C GLU A 105 -1.27 -1.56 -2.04
N PHE A 106 -0.17 -2.00 -1.43
CA PHE A 106 -0.11 -2.09 0.04
C PHE A 106 0.13 -0.70 0.64
N LEU A 107 1.26 -0.10 0.27
CA LEU A 107 1.64 1.26 0.66
C LEU A 107 1.86 2.11 -0.59
N PRO A 108 1.33 3.35 -0.62
CA PRO A 108 1.62 4.27 -1.69
C PRO A 108 3.09 4.68 -1.66
N ASP A 109 3.61 5.04 -2.84
CA ASP A 109 4.93 5.67 -2.94
C ASP A 109 4.93 7.04 -2.27
N ASP A 110 5.99 7.33 -1.52
CA ASP A 110 6.18 8.58 -0.79
C ASP A 110 7.51 9.23 -1.20
N ASP A 111 7.55 10.56 -1.23
CA ASP A 111 8.80 11.27 -1.54
C ASP A 111 9.62 11.43 -0.26
N LYS A 112 10.65 10.58 -0.14
CA LYS A 112 11.54 10.60 1.02
C LYS A 112 12.81 11.42 0.78
N GLY A 113 12.95 12.04 -0.38
CA GLY A 113 14.16 12.79 -0.76
C GLY A 113 15.39 11.91 -1.04
N TYR A 114 15.21 10.61 -1.27
CA TYR A 114 16.30 9.71 -1.70
C TYR A 114 15.81 8.62 -2.64
N VAL A 115 16.71 8.18 -3.52
CA VAL A 115 16.51 7.12 -4.51
C VAL A 115 17.67 6.15 -4.38
N PHE A 116 17.40 4.84 -4.48
CA PHE A 116 18.46 3.84 -4.58
C PHE A 116 18.60 3.41 -6.03
N ALA A 117 19.81 3.20 -6.52
CA ALA A 117 20.04 2.42 -7.72
C ALA A 117 20.63 1.07 -7.34
N LEU A 118 20.02 0.00 -7.83
CA LEU A 118 20.52 -1.35 -7.68
C LEU A 118 21.18 -1.77 -8.99
N ILE A 119 22.37 -2.31 -8.88
CA ILE A 119 23.20 -2.70 -10.02
C ILE A 119 23.48 -4.20 -9.91
N PHE A 120 23.04 -4.94 -10.92
CA PHE A 120 23.28 -6.37 -11.06
C PHE A 120 24.12 -6.62 -12.29
N SER A 121 25.40 -6.92 -12.08
CA SER A 121 26.32 -7.35 -13.12
C SER A 121 25.99 -8.78 -13.61
N PRO A 122 26.52 -9.21 -14.75
CA PRO A 122 26.35 -10.57 -15.24
C PRO A 122 26.96 -11.58 -14.27
N GLU A 123 26.49 -12.81 -14.35
CA GLU A 123 27.00 -13.88 -13.50
C GLU A 123 28.48 -14.17 -13.78
N GLY A 124 29.24 -14.42 -12.71
CA GLY A 124 30.69 -14.57 -12.77
C GLY A 124 31.45 -13.24 -12.88
N ALA A 125 30.76 -12.09 -12.88
CA ALA A 125 31.41 -10.78 -12.81
C ALA A 125 32.21 -10.63 -11.50
N THR A 126 33.37 -9.99 -11.61
CA THR A 126 34.20 -9.64 -10.44
C THR A 126 33.69 -8.37 -9.78
N SER A 127 34.08 -8.14 -8.52
CA SER A 127 33.84 -6.86 -7.86
C SER A 127 34.45 -5.68 -8.63
N ASP A 128 35.59 -5.87 -9.31
CA ASP A 128 36.20 -4.81 -10.12
C ASP A 128 35.31 -4.47 -11.33
N TYR A 129 34.75 -5.48 -12.00
CA TYR A 129 33.80 -5.26 -13.09
C TYR A 129 32.59 -4.48 -12.59
N THR A 130 32.00 -4.91 -11.48
CA THR A 130 30.86 -4.23 -10.87
C THR A 130 31.20 -2.80 -10.45
N ASP A 131 32.41 -2.51 -9.96
CA ASP A 131 32.86 -1.13 -9.67
C ASP A 131 32.81 -0.23 -10.91
N THR A 132 33.22 -0.74 -12.09
CA THR A 132 33.15 0.05 -13.33
C THR A 132 31.71 0.41 -13.71
N VAL A 133 30.77 -0.51 -13.49
CA VAL A 133 29.34 -0.30 -13.75
C VAL A 133 28.74 0.68 -12.73
N VAL A 134 29.10 0.51 -11.45
CA VAL A 134 28.66 1.43 -10.37
C VAL A 134 29.13 2.85 -10.65
N ARG A 135 30.36 3.05 -11.14
CA ARG A 135 30.86 4.38 -11.55
C ARG A 135 30.06 4.98 -12.71
N GLN A 136 29.58 4.17 -13.65
CA GLN A 136 28.67 4.66 -14.69
C GLN A 136 27.34 5.12 -14.09
N ALA A 137 26.79 4.37 -13.12
CA ALA A 137 25.59 4.77 -12.40
C ALA A 137 25.81 6.07 -11.59
N GLU A 138 26.96 6.23 -10.93
CA GLU A 138 27.35 7.47 -10.25
C GLU A 138 27.39 8.66 -11.21
N GLN A 139 27.96 8.47 -12.40
CA GLN A 139 28.00 9.50 -13.43
C GLN A 139 26.58 9.93 -13.84
N ILE A 140 25.70 8.98 -14.16
CA ILE A 140 24.29 9.26 -14.49
C ILE A 140 23.61 10.02 -13.34
N ALA A 141 23.80 9.59 -12.10
CA ALA A 141 23.20 10.23 -10.93
C ALA A 141 23.75 11.65 -10.67
N SER A 142 25.01 11.91 -11.02
CA SER A 142 25.68 13.21 -10.84
C SER A 142 25.18 14.28 -11.82
N GLU A 143 24.67 13.87 -12.98
CA GLU A 143 24.14 14.77 -14.00
C GLU A 143 22.79 15.38 -13.60
N TYR A 144 22.11 14.79 -12.61
CA TYR A 144 20.87 15.34 -12.07
C TYR A 144 21.15 16.50 -11.13
N PRO A 145 20.68 17.73 -11.44
CA PRO A 145 20.90 18.89 -10.58
C PRO A 145 20.22 18.77 -9.21
N GLU A 146 19.26 17.85 -9.04
CA GLU A 146 18.60 17.50 -7.79
C GLU A 146 19.50 16.75 -6.81
N THR A 147 20.57 16.09 -7.28
CA THR A 147 21.46 15.31 -6.44
C THR A 147 22.28 16.20 -5.50
N VAL A 148 22.22 15.93 -4.19
CA VAL A 148 22.99 16.63 -3.14
C VAL A 148 24.21 15.82 -2.73
N GLY A 149 24.05 14.50 -2.67
CA GLY A 149 25.11 13.60 -2.28
C GLY A 149 24.78 12.18 -2.70
N MET A 150 25.83 11.39 -2.86
CA MET A 150 25.71 9.99 -3.22
C MET A 150 26.69 9.14 -2.40
N PHE A 151 26.32 7.90 -2.18
CA PHE A 151 27.19 6.88 -1.59
C PHE A 151 26.98 5.59 -2.36
N SER A 152 28.05 4.97 -2.82
CA SER A 152 27.99 3.69 -3.52
C SER A 152 28.73 2.61 -2.76
N ALA A 153 28.31 1.37 -2.96
CA ALA A 153 28.99 0.20 -2.43
C ALA A 153 28.93 -0.94 -3.44
N VAL A 154 30.09 -1.56 -3.68
CA VAL A 154 30.24 -2.78 -4.47
C VAL A 154 30.33 -3.97 -3.52
N SER A 155 29.80 -5.11 -3.93
CA SER A 155 29.72 -6.30 -3.09
C SER A 155 28.96 -6.06 -1.79
N PHE A 156 27.95 -5.19 -1.87
CA PHE A 156 27.11 -4.85 -0.72
C PHE A 156 26.36 -6.10 -0.25
N ALA A 157 26.58 -6.48 1.00
CA ALA A 157 26.02 -7.70 1.56
C ALA A 157 24.51 -7.57 1.77
N ARG A 158 23.73 -8.20 0.89
CA ARG A 158 22.29 -8.49 1.11
C ARG A 158 22.05 -9.80 1.87
N GLY A 159 23.15 -10.49 2.16
CA GLY A 159 23.32 -11.73 2.92
C GLY A 159 24.83 -11.94 3.10
N ALA A 160 25.25 -12.82 4.00
CA ALA A 160 26.68 -13.12 4.19
C ALA A 160 27.06 -14.39 3.42
N PRO A 161 28.15 -14.40 2.61
CA PRO A 161 29.02 -13.27 2.23
C PRO A 161 28.42 -12.36 1.13
N GLY A 162 29.00 -11.16 0.94
CA GLY A 162 28.56 -10.20 -0.08
C GLY A 162 28.81 -10.66 -1.53
N GLU A 163 27.90 -10.28 -2.43
CA GLU A 163 27.82 -10.75 -3.82
C GLU A 163 28.71 -9.91 -4.76
N PRO A 164 29.76 -10.47 -5.41
CA PRO A 164 30.68 -9.71 -6.27
C PRO A 164 30.01 -9.01 -7.48
N ASP A 165 28.91 -9.59 -7.95
CA ASP A 165 28.08 -9.14 -9.07
C ASP A 165 27.02 -8.10 -8.68
N PHE A 166 26.96 -7.70 -7.40
CA PHE A 166 25.98 -6.73 -6.92
C PHE A 166 26.61 -5.41 -6.47
N GLY A 167 25.99 -4.30 -6.88
CA GLY A 167 26.31 -2.95 -6.44
C GLY A 167 25.05 -2.19 -6.03
N ILE A 168 25.21 -1.22 -5.14
CA ILE A 168 24.14 -0.31 -4.71
C ILE A 168 24.65 1.12 -4.70
N LEU A 169 23.80 2.04 -5.14
CA LEU A 169 24.04 3.48 -5.11
C LEU A 169 22.89 4.15 -4.34
N PHE A 170 23.23 4.89 -3.30
CA PHE A 170 22.34 5.70 -2.52
C PHE A 170 22.43 7.15 -3.01
N VAL A 171 21.33 7.71 -3.51
CA VAL A 171 21.27 9.08 -4.01
C VAL A 171 20.38 9.91 -3.10
N ARG A 172 20.92 10.96 -2.49
CA ARG A 172 20.15 11.94 -1.72
C ARG A 172 19.83 13.15 -2.59
N LEU A 173 18.57 13.56 -2.58
CA LEU A 173 18.04 14.65 -3.39
C LEU A 173 17.82 15.92 -2.57
N LYS A 174 17.67 17.04 -3.27
CA LYS A 174 17.27 18.33 -2.70
C LYS A 174 15.81 18.27 -2.27
N GLU A 175 15.52 18.90 -1.15
CA GLU A 175 14.17 19.17 -0.69
C GLU A 175 13.59 20.39 -1.44
N GLY A 176 12.37 20.30 -1.99
CA GLY A 176 11.67 21.43 -2.62
C GLY A 176 11.10 21.18 -4.03
N GLU A 177 10.75 22.25 -4.75
CA GLU A 177 9.96 22.29 -6.01
C GLU A 177 10.63 21.69 -7.27
N ARG A 178 11.66 20.84 -7.12
CA ARG A 178 12.29 20.13 -8.26
C ARG A 178 11.63 18.77 -8.49
N ARG A 179 12.15 18.01 -9.46
CA ARG A 179 11.71 16.63 -9.72
C ARG A 179 11.74 15.82 -8.43
N THR A 180 10.61 15.24 -8.10
CA THR A 180 10.46 14.40 -6.90
C THR A 180 11.28 13.11 -7.01
N SER A 181 11.60 12.48 -5.88
CA SER A 181 12.22 11.14 -5.91
C SER A 181 11.36 10.15 -6.70
N ILE A 182 10.03 10.31 -6.61
CA ILE A 182 9.04 9.50 -7.32
C ILE A 182 9.18 9.65 -8.84
N GLU A 183 9.40 10.86 -9.36
CA GLU A 183 9.64 11.09 -10.78
C GLU A 183 10.95 10.47 -11.26
N LEU A 184 12.02 10.57 -10.46
CA LEU A 184 13.33 10.04 -10.83
C LEU A 184 13.37 8.51 -10.81
N ALA A 185 12.69 7.86 -9.88
CA ALA A 185 12.61 6.41 -9.77
C ALA A 185 11.49 5.78 -10.64
N ARG A 186 10.74 6.58 -11.41
CA ARG A 186 9.56 6.12 -12.16
C ARG A 186 9.95 5.17 -13.32
N PRO A 187 9.43 3.93 -13.34
CA PRO A 187 9.65 3.00 -14.46
C PRO A 187 9.10 3.56 -15.77
N GLY A 188 9.90 3.58 -16.83
CA GLY A 188 9.51 4.05 -18.17
C GLY A 188 9.33 5.56 -18.34
N GLY A 189 9.64 6.36 -17.31
CA GLY A 189 9.60 7.83 -17.40
C GLY A 189 10.70 8.39 -18.29
N ILE A 190 10.36 9.25 -19.25
CA ILE A 190 11.30 9.96 -20.12
C ILE A 190 12.20 10.85 -19.25
N GLY A 191 13.51 10.59 -19.30
CA GLY A 191 14.49 11.31 -18.50
C GLY A 191 14.44 11.00 -16.99
N SER A 192 13.70 9.98 -16.56
CA SER A 192 13.82 9.45 -15.20
C SER A 192 15.15 8.74 -15.02
N MET A 193 15.67 8.76 -13.79
CA MET A 193 16.90 8.05 -13.44
C MET A 193 16.73 6.55 -13.71
N PHE A 194 15.55 5.99 -13.44
CA PHE A 194 15.21 4.59 -13.78
C PHE A 194 15.49 4.27 -15.25
N THR A 195 14.91 5.05 -16.17
CA THR A 195 14.99 4.78 -17.61
C THR A 195 16.41 4.99 -18.14
N ARG A 196 17.12 6.00 -17.63
CA ARG A 196 18.53 6.23 -18.01
C ARG A 196 19.43 5.09 -17.55
N MET A 197 19.29 4.64 -16.30
CA MET A 197 20.07 3.53 -15.75
C MET A 197 19.91 2.26 -16.60
N ILE A 198 18.68 1.93 -17.03
CA ILE A 198 18.43 0.75 -17.87
C ILE A 198 18.99 0.91 -19.29
N ASN A 199 18.85 2.09 -19.90
CA ASN A 199 19.17 2.29 -21.31
C ASN A 199 20.64 2.63 -21.59
N GLU A 200 21.29 3.34 -20.66
CA GLU A 200 22.66 3.84 -20.85
C GLU A 200 23.72 2.87 -20.32
N ILE A 201 23.42 2.14 -19.22
CA ILE A 201 24.33 1.15 -18.65
C ILE A 201 24.22 -0.14 -19.47
N LYS A 202 25.28 -0.46 -20.21
CA LYS A 202 25.36 -1.68 -21.02
C LYS A 202 26.14 -2.76 -20.28
N GLY A 203 25.67 -4.00 -20.40
CA GLY A 203 26.35 -5.16 -19.81
C GLY A 203 26.01 -5.40 -18.34
N ALA A 204 25.10 -4.65 -17.74
CA ALA A 204 24.57 -4.90 -16.40
C ALA A 204 23.13 -4.41 -16.32
N ASN A 205 22.36 -4.93 -15.37
CA ASN A 205 21.00 -4.47 -15.09
C ASN A 205 21.05 -3.46 -13.95
N ALA A 206 20.81 -2.18 -14.26
CA ALA A 206 20.77 -1.11 -13.29
C ALA A 206 19.35 -0.51 -13.20
N ILE A 207 18.76 -0.51 -12.01
CA ILE A 207 17.40 0.00 -11.77
C ILE A 207 17.40 1.03 -10.64
N ALA A 208 16.76 2.17 -10.85
CA ALA A 208 16.51 3.13 -9.78
C ALA A 208 15.19 2.78 -9.08
N ILE A 209 15.12 2.81 -7.77
CA ILE A 209 13.94 2.40 -7.00
C ILE A 209 13.68 3.33 -5.82
N LEU A 210 12.42 3.41 -5.44
CA LEU A 210 12.00 4.01 -4.18
C LEU A 210 12.07 2.96 -3.07
N PRO A 211 12.82 3.20 -2.00
CA PRO A 211 12.86 2.27 -0.89
C PRO A 211 11.54 2.29 -0.11
N LYS A 212 10.86 1.15 -0.09
CA LYS A 212 9.69 0.89 0.74
C LYS A 212 10.11 0.14 2.01
N SER A 213 9.61 0.60 3.16
CA SER A 213 9.64 -0.09 4.46
C SER A 213 10.85 -1.00 4.77
N GLY A 214 12.06 -0.43 4.96
CA GLY A 214 13.22 -1.10 5.57
C GLY A 214 13.78 -2.35 4.85
N ASP A 215 13.11 -2.84 3.83
CA ASP A 215 13.50 -4.00 3.04
C ASP A 215 14.30 -3.56 1.82
N PHE A 216 15.57 -3.96 1.79
CA PHE A 216 16.47 -3.73 0.66
C PHE A 216 16.29 -4.76 -0.47
N SER A 217 15.35 -5.71 -0.33
CA SER A 217 15.00 -6.64 -1.42
C SER A 217 14.45 -5.91 -2.65
N ALA A 218 13.98 -4.67 -2.46
CA ALA A 218 13.76 -3.62 -3.47
C ALA A 218 12.75 -3.92 -4.59
N GLU A 219 12.28 -5.15 -4.72
CA GLU A 219 11.42 -5.60 -5.82
C GLU A 219 9.98 -5.74 -5.34
N GLN A 220 9.08 -4.99 -5.97
CA GLN A 220 7.65 -4.95 -5.62
C GLN A 220 6.95 -6.27 -5.88
N PHE A 221 7.33 -6.97 -6.96
CA PHE A 221 6.77 -8.25 -7.34
C PHE A 221 7.71 -9.37 -6.91
N GLN A 222 7.23 -10.29 -6.08
CA GLN A 222 7.99 -11.47 -5.63
C GLN A 222 7.08 -12.69 -5.56
N LEU A 223 7.31 -13.64 -6.47
CA LEU A 223 6.60 -14.91 -6.57
C LEU A 223 7.55 -16.05 -6.19
N VAL A 224 7.24 -16.75 -5.11
CA VAL A 224 8.02 -17.89 -4.62
C VAL A 224 7.41 -19.18 -5.16
N LEU A 225 8.17 -19.92 -5.96
CA LEU A 225 7.82 -21.26 -6.43
C LEU A 225 8.51 -22.28 -5.54
N GLN A 226 7.79 -23.30 -5.08
CA GLN A 226 8.29 -24.34 -4.18
C GLN A 226 8.16 -25.72 -4.81
N GLY A 227 9.20 -26.54 -4.66
CA GLY A 227 9.25 -27.88 -5.23
C GLY A 227 10.33 -28.77 -4.59
N SER A 228 10.34 -30.06 -4.93
CA SER A 228 11.29 -31.04 -4.38
C SER A 228 12.57 -31.16 -5.21
N SER A 229 12.46 -31.21 -6.55
CA SER A 229 13.60 -31.21 -7.49
C SER A 229 14.00 -29.78 -7.84
N LEU A 230 15.30 -29.48 -7.71
CA LEU A 230 15.82 -28.14 -7.96
C LEU A 230 15.88 -27.84 -9.46
N GLU A 231 16.25 -28.85 -10.25
CA GLU A 231 16.40 -28.79 -11.71
C GLU A 231 15.03 -28.57 -12.38
N ARG A 232 14.01 -29.32 -11.93
CA ARG A 232 12.64 -29.14 -12.41
C ARG A 232 12.08 -27.78 -12.00
N LEU A 233 12.36 -27.36 -10.77
CA LEU A 233 11.89 -26.09 -10.24
C LEU A 233 12.49 -24.90 -11.01
N GLU A 234 13.78 -24.97 -11.36
CA GLU A 234 14.44 -23.97 -12.20
C GLU A 234 13.82 -23.89 -13.60
N ALA A 235 13.63 -25.03 -14.27
CA ALA A 235 13.05 -25.07 -15.61
C ALA A 235 11.65 -24.44 -15.64
N VAL A 236 10.82 -24.74 -14.64
CA VAL A 236 9.50 -24.13 -14.51
C VAL A 236 9.59 -22.64 -14.15
N ALA A 237 10.51 -22.25 -13.26
CA ALA A 237 10.71 -20.85 -12.91
C ALA A 237 11.18 -20.00 -14.11
N LYS A 238 12.08 -20.53 -14.94
CA LYS A 238 12.52 -19.91 -16.21
C LYS A 238 11.32 -19.71 -17.15
N ASN A 239 10.51 -20.74 -17.36
CA ASN A 239 9.29 -20.64 -18.17
C ASN A 239 8.30 -19.60 -17.61
N VAL A 240 8.04 -19.61 -16.30
CA VAL A 240 7.17 -18.63 -15.64
C VAL A 240 7.72 -17.21 -15.82
N ARG A 241 9.01 -16.98 -15.56
CA ARG A 241 9.66 -15.67 -15.78
C ARG A 241 9.46 -15.19 -17.21
N ASP A 242 9.69 -16.05 -18.20
CA ASP A 242 9.61 -15.70 -19.62
C ASP A 242 8.17 -15.40 -20.05
N GLU A 243 7.19 -16.16 -19.56
CA GLU A 243 5.77 -15.90 -19.80
C GLU A 243 5.25 -14.63 -19.11
N LEU A 244 5.80 -14.28 -17.95
CA LEU A 244 5.50 -13.01 -17.28
C LEU A 244 6.17 -11.83 -17.98
N LEU A 245 7.38 -12.00 -18.52
CA LEU A 245 8.05 -10.99 -19.32
C LEU A 245 7.24 -10.64 -20.58
N LYS A 246 6.63 -11.64 -21.24
CA LYS A 246 5.78 -11.44 -22.43
C LYS A 246 4.53 -10.60 -22.15
N GLU A 247 4.01 -10.59 -20.92
CA GLU A 247 2.86 -9.76 -20.55
C GLU A 247 3.22 -8.26 -20.47
N GLY A 248 4.51 -7.92 -20.43
CA GLY A 248 4.98 -6.54 -20.49
C GLY A 248 4.77 -5.72 -19.21
N PHE A 249 4.22 -6.31 -18.14
CA PHE A 249 4.05 -5.61 -16.86
C PHE A 249 5.27 -5.72 -15.91
N LEU A 250 6.19 -6.66 -16.16
CA LEU A 250 7.44 -6.80 -15.39
C LEU A 250 8.63 -6.28 -16.19
N VAL A 251 9.42 -5.42 -15.56
CA VAL A 251 10.69 -4.91 -16.10
C VAL A 251 11.83 -5.79 -15.58
N GLN A 252 12.55 -6.41 -16.52
CA GLN A 252 13.72 -7.26 -16.25
C GLN A 252 13.51 -8.27 -15.09
N PRO A 253 12.50 -9.16 -15.17
CA PRO A 253 12.25 -10.14 -14.12
C PRO A 253 13.46 -11.08 -13.97
N ARG A 254 13.86 -11.36 -12.73
CA ARG A 254 15.02 -12.19 -12.39
C ARG A 254 14.63 -13.41 -11.56
N LEU A 255 15.56 -14.36 -11.49
CA LEU A 255 15.49 -15.53 -10.63
C LEU A 255 16.60 -15.46 -9.60
N ASN A 256 16.33 -15.86 -8.36
CA ASN A 256 17.35 -16.00 -7.32
C ASN A 256 18.06 -17.38 -7.34
N LEU A 257 17.80 -18.19 -8.37
CA LEU A 257 18.48 -19.45 -8.62
C LEU A 257 19.04 -19.42 -10.03
N ASN A 258 20.34 -19.64 -10.17
CA ASN A 258 20.99 -19.89 -11.44
C ASN A 258 22.11 -20.93 -11.30
N PHE A 259 22.22 -21.80 -12.30
CA PHE A 259 23.30 -22.78 -12.45
C PHE A 259 24.36 -22.34 -13.46
N GLU A 260 24.25 -21.15 -14.05
CA GLU A 260 25.16 -20.66 -15.09
C GLU A 260 26.44 -20.03 -14.52
N GLN A 261 26.57 -19.93 -13.19
CA GLN A 261 27.81 -19.49 -12.57
C GLN A 261 28.95 -20.48 -12.86
N PRO A 262 30.07 -20.00 -13.46
CA PRO A 262 31.20 -20.85 -13.74
C PRO A 262 31.88 -21.25 -12.42
N GLN A 263 31.87 -22.54 -12.10
CA GLN A 263 32.67 -23.09 -11.01
C GLN A 263 33.69 -24.11 -11.50
N LEU A 264 34.86 -24.07 -10.89
CA LEU A 264 35.91 -25.05 -11.11
C LEU A 264 35.90 -26.07 -9.97
N LYS A 265 35.44 -27.28 -10.27
CA LYS A 265 35.45 -28.41 -9.33
C LYS A 265 36.75 -29.19 -9.49
N LEU A 266 37.49 -29.33 -8.40
CA LEU A 266 38.75 -30.08 -8.36
C LEU A 266 38.51 -31.45 -7.75
N ASP A 267 38.56 -32.50 -8.58
CA ASP A 267 38.44 -33.88 -8.13
C ASP A 267 39.83 -34.49 -7.89
N PHE A 268 40.07 -35.01 -6.69
CA PHE A 268 41.35 -35.62 -6.31
C PHE A 268 41.39 -37.11 -6.66
N ASP A 269 42.44 -37.54 -7.37
CA ASP A 269 42.75 -38.94 -7.60
C ASP A 269 43.44 -39.53 -6.36
N ARG A 270 42.63 -40.09 -5.46
CA ARG A 270 43.08 -40.56 -4.14
C ARG A 270 44.07 -41.72 -4.24
N ASP A 271 43.87 -42.61 -5.20
CA ASP A 271 44.70 -43.81 -5.38
C ASP A 271 46.09 -43.41 -5.90
N LEU A 272 46.14 -42.50 -6.88
CA LEU A 272 47.40 -41.97 -7.40
C LEU A 272 48.15 -41.14 -6.36
N ALA A 273 47.45 -40.27 -5.61
CA ALA A 273 48.04 -39.50 -4.53
C ALA A 273 48.66 -40.40 -3.45
N SER A 274 47.94 -41.45 -3.03
CA SER A 274 48.44 -42.42 -2.04
C SER A 274 49.65 -43.20 -2.55
N SER A 275 49.69 -43.56 -3.84
CA SER A 275 50.83 -44.28 -4.44
C SER A 275 52.13 -43.46 -4.44
N GLN A 276 52.03 -42.14 -4.44
CA GLN A 276 53.15 -41.20 -4.40
C GLN A 276 53.44 -40.66 -3.00
N GLY A 277 52.78 -41.20 -1.97
CA GLY A 277 52.97 -40.79 -0.58
C GLY A 277 52.37 -39.41 -0.23
N VAL A 278 51.39 -38.92 -0.99
CA VAL A 278 50.74 -37.62 -0.78
C VAL A 278 49.36 -37.82 -0.14
N SER A 279 49.10 -37.16 0.99
CA SER A 279 47.80 -37.26 1.66
C SER A 279 46.76 -36.29 1.08
N VAL A 280 45.49 -36.70 1.02
CA VAL A 280 44.38 -35.82 0.58
C VAL A 280 44.25 -34.58 1.47
N ARG A 281 44.62 -34.71 2.75
CA ARG A 281 44.67 -33.60 3.70
C ARG A 281 45.68 -32.55 3.25
N GLU A 282 46.89 -32.96 2.90
CA GLU A 282 47.97 -32.06 2.47
C GLU A 282 47.65 -31.38 1.12
N LEU A 283 47.00 -32.11 0.21
CA LEU A 283 46.42 -31.53 -1.01
C LEU A 283 45.39 -30.44 -0.70
N SER A 284 44.48 -30.72 0.23
CA SER A 284 43.39 -29.82 0.61
C SER A 284 43.89 -28.58 1.36
N GLU A 285 44.81 -28.76 2.32
CA GLU A 285 45.44 -27.67 3.07
C GLU A 285 46.26 -26.77 2.15
N SER A 286 47.02 -27.34 1.21
CA SER A 286 47.79 -26.55 0.22
C SER A 286 46.87 -25.68 -0.65
N LEU A 287 45.78 -26.25 -1.17
CA LEU A 287 44.79 -25.49 -1.95
C LEU A 287 44.06 -24.43 -1.10
N GLN A 288 43.76 -24.74 0.17
CA GLN A 288 43.14 -23.79 1.09
C GLN A 288 44.06 -22.61 1.39
N VAL A 289 45.34 -22.85 1.66
CA VAL A 289 46.33 -21.79 1.88
C VAL A 289 46.47 -20.92 0.64
N LEU A 290 46.56 -21.52 -0.55
CA LEU A 290 46.82 -20.77 -1.78
C LEU A 290 45.59 -19.93 -2.20
N TRP A 291 44.39 -20.51 -2.31
CA TRP A 291 43.20 -19.79 -2.80
C TRP A 291 42.21 -19.37 -1.71
N GLY A 292 41.92 -20.25 -0.75
CA GLY A 292 40.90 -20.03 0.28
C GLY A 292 41.29 -19.01 1.35
N GLY A 293 42.60 -18.83 1.58
CA GLY A 293 43.14 -18.07 2.70
C GLY A 293 43.05 -18.90 3.98
N LEU A 294 44.21 -19.30 4.52
CA LEU A 294 44.27 -20.02 5.79
C LEU A 294 44.45 -19.02 6.93
N ASP A 295 43.59 -19.13 7.93
CA ASP A 295 43.71 -18.37 9.17
C ASP A 295 44.77 -19.03 10.07
N VAL A 296 46.00 -18.50 10.06
CA VAL A 296 47.18 -19.15 10.67
C VAL A 296 47.35 -18.76 12.13
N ALA A 297 47.07 -17.50 12.48
CA ALA A 297 47.32 -16.98 13.81
C ALA A 297 46.51 -15.73 14.15
N ARG A 298 46.58 -15.33 15.41
CA ARG A 298 46.12 -14.03 15.91
C ARG A 298 47.33 -13.22 16.36
N TYR A 299 47.34 -11.93 16.04
CA TYR A 299 48.40 -11.00 16.42
C TYR A 299 47.78 -9.81 17.16
N ASN A 300 48.21 -9.56 18.39
CA ASN A 300 47.71 -8.47 19.22
C ASN A 300 48.61 -7.23 19.11
N ARG A 301 48.05 -6.10 18.69
CA ARG A 301 48.77 -4.82 18.61
C ARG A 301 47.85 -3.65 18.97
N GLY A 302 48.27 -2.84 19.93
CA GLY A 302 47.51 -1.66 20.37
C GLY A 302 46.13 -2.00 20.95
N GLY A 303 46.03 -3.12 21.69
CA GLY A 303 44.77 -3.59 22.27
C GLY A 303 43.76 -4.16 21.28
N LYS A 304 44.13 -4.31 20.00
CA LYS A 304 43.32 -4.95 18.96
C LYS A 304 43.93 -6.27 18.53
N GLU A 305 43.09 -7.26 18.31
CA GLU A 305 43.46 -8.56 17.78
C GLU A 305 43.28 -8.59 16.26
N TYR A 306 44.34 -8.94 15.54
CA TYR A 306 44.34 -9.05 14.08
C TYR A 306 44.46 -10.51 13.66
N LYS A 307 43.74 -10.89 12.61
CA LYS A 307 43.89 -12.20 11.97
C LYS A 307 45.12 -12.19 11.06
N VAL A 308 45.94 -13.22 11.14
CA VAL A 308 47.04 -13.46 10.21
C VAL A 308 46.57 -14.50 9.20
N ILE A 309 46.28 -14.04 7.98
CA ILE A 309 45.77 -14.89 6.89
C ILE A 309 46.91 -15.13 5.91
N ALA A 310 47.27 -16.40 5.70
CA ALA A 310 48.18 -16.80 4.63
C ALA A 310 47.35 -17.07 3.37
N GLN A 311 47.65 -16.32 2.30
CA GLN A 311 46.98 -16.45 1.00
C GLN A 311 47.97 -16.11 -0.11
N LEU A 312 47.77 -16.70 -1.30
CA LEU A 312 48.53 -16.33 -2.48
C LEU A 312 48.23 -14.87 -2.87
N GLN A 313 49.22 -14.19 -3.46
CA GLN A 313 49.04 -12.83 -3.97
C GLN A 313 47.89 -12.79 -4.98
N ARG A 314 47.22 -11.64 -5.08
CA ARG A 314 46.02 -11.50 -5.93
C ARG A 314 46.34 -11.78 -7.40
N GLU A 315 47.48 -11.30 -7.90
CA GLU A 315 47.91 -11.41 -9.29
C GLU A 315 48.00 -12.87 -9.75
N ASP A 316 48.52 -13.74 -8.89
CA ASP A 316 48.67 -15.18 -9.15
C ASP A 316 47.34 -15.96 -8.98
N ARG A 317 46.23 -15.29 -8.63
CA ARG A 317 44.89 -15.88 -8.42
C ARG A 317 43.85 -15.40 -9.44
N LEU A 318 44.22 -14.57 -10.41
CA LEU A 318 43.28 -14.01 -11.39
C LEU A 318 42.89 -15.01 -12.49
N ALA A 319 43.73 -16.00 -12.74
CA ALA A 319 43.48 -17.08 -13.68
C ALA A 319 43.03 -18.35 -12.94
N PRO A 320 42.32 -19.28 -13.62
CA PRO A 320 42.16 -20.65 -13.12
C PRO A 320 43.52 -21.18 -12.63
N PRO A 321 43.57 -21.92 -11.51
CA PRO A 321 44.83 -22.36 -10.92
C PRO A 321 45.69 -23.05 -11.99
N SER A 322 46.86 -22.50 -12.28
CA SER A 322 47.92 -23.23 -13.00
C SER A 322 48.42 -24.32 -12.06
N LEU A 323 47.69 -25.43 -11.98
CA LEU A 323 48.00 -26.58 -11.12
C LEU A 323 49.37 -27.19 -11.44
N GLU A 324 49.94 -26.84 -12.59
CA GLU A 324 51.22 -27.29 -13.11
C GLU A 324 52.44 -26.70 -12.39
N ASP A 325 52.27 -25.52 -11.78
CA ASP A 325 53.31 -24.76 -11.09
C ASP A 325 53.27 -24.91 -9.56
N ILE A 326 52.26 -25.65 -9.07
CA ILE A 326 52.06 -25.88 -7.64
C ILE A 326 52.67 -27.23 -7.28
N TYR A 327 53.49 -27.23 -6.24
CA TYR A 327 54.12 -28.42 -5.72
C TYR A 327 53.59 -28.73 -4.33
N VAL A 328 53.31 -30.01 -4.12
CA VAL A 328 52.99 -30.58 -2.81
C VAL A 328 54.10 -31.52 -2.40
N ARG A 329 54.35 -31.61 -1.10
CA ARG A 329 55.39 -32.46 -0.56
C ARG A 329 54.80 -33.85 -0.30
N ASN A 330 55.52 -34.90 -0.66
CA ASN A 330 55.13 -36.26 -0.27
C ASN A 330 55.78 -36.67 1.06
N GLY A 331 55.37 -37.83 1.60
CA GLY A 331 55.94 -38.41 2.82
C GLY A 331 57.46 -38.63 2.77
N ASP A 332 58.04 -38.75 1.57
CA ASP A 332 59.48 -38.87 1.33
C ASP A 332 60.17 -37.51 1.15
N ASN A 333 59.47 -36.40 1.46
CA ASN A 333 59.96 -35.03 1.39
C ASN A 333 60.29 -34.51 -0.03
N GLN A 334 59.82 -35.20 -1.07
CA GLN A 334 59.97 -34.82 -2.47
C GLN A 334 58.83 -33.90 -2.92
N LEU A 335 59.13 -33.00 -3.85
CA LEU A 335 58.14 -32.11 -4.45
C LEU A 335 57.50 -32.79 -5.64
N VAL A 336 56.18 -32.96 -5.59
CA VAL A 336 55.37 -33.53 -6.66
C VAL A 336 54.36 -32.49 -7.15
N LYS A 337 54.15 -32.43 -8.46
CA LYS A 337 53.22 -31.47 -9.06
C LYS A 337 51.77 -31.78 -8.66
N LEU A 338 51.04 -30.77 -8.20
CA LEU A 338 49.64 -30.90 -7.80
C LEU A 338 48.75 -31.36 -8.98
N ALA A 339 49.02 -30.88 -10.20
CA ALA A 339 48.33 -31.28 -11.42
C ALA A 339 48.29 -32.80 -11.66
N ALA A 340 49.28 -33.56 -11.15
CA ALA A 340 49.29 -35.01 -11.31
C ALA A 340 48.12 -35.70 -10.59
N PHE A 341 47.58 -35.08 -9.53
CA PHE A 341 46.58 -35.68 -8.64
C PHE A 341 45.21 -35.01 -8.74
N VAL A 342 45.06 -33.94 -9.53
CA VAL A 342 43.86 -33.11 -9.58
C VAL A 342 43.28 -33.11 -10.99
N LYS A 343 42.00 -33.46 -11.10
CA LYS A 343 41.24 -33.37 -12.36
C LYS A 343 40.28 -32.17 -12.25
N PRO A 344 40.59 -31.03 -12.89
CA PRO A 344 39.69 -29.89 -12.92
C PRO A 344 38.51 -30.18 -13.86
N THR A 345 37.29 -30.00 -13.35
CA THR A 345 36.05 -30.05 -14.15
C THR A 345 35.32 -28.72 -14.02
N GLN A 346 34.90 -28.15 -15.14
CA GLN A 346 34.02 -26.98 -15.13
C GLN A 346 32.58 -27.46 -15.00
N ALA A 347 31.89 -27.00 -13.96
CA ALA A 347 30.50 -27.31 -13.74
C ALA A 347 29.74 -26.04 -13.38
N GLY A 348 28.57 -25.86 -13.98
CA GLY A 348 27.59 -24.89 -13.52
C GLY A 348 26.87 -25.44 -12.30
N THR A 349 26.82 -24.70 -11.19
CA THR A 349 26.07 -25.09 -9.99
C THR A 349 25.31 -23.90 -9.43
N ALA A 350 24.29 -24.20 -8.64
CA ALA A 350 23.53 -23.19 -7.91
C ALA A 350 24.44 -22.43 -6.93
N ASN A 351 24.48 -21.10 -7.04
CA ASN A 351 25.17 -20.23 -6.08
C ASN A 351 24.58 -20.38 -4.67
N ALA A 352 23.25 -20.42 -4.58
CA ALA A 352 22.52 -20.62 -3.34
C ALA A 352 21.28 -21.49 -3.56
N ILE A 353 21.05 -22.43 -2.63
CA ILE A 353 19.80 -23.21 -2.60
C ILE A 353 18.87 -22.54 -1.59
N ASN A 354 17.99 -21.69 -2.11
CA ASN A 354 16.99 -20.98 -1.31
C ASN A 354 15.91 -21.93 -0.82
N ARG A 355 15.41 -21.66 0.39
CA ARG A 355 14.31 -22.40 0.99
C ARG A 355 13.28 -21.45 1.56
N PHE A 356 12.02 -21.75 1.29
CA PHE A 356 10.88 -21.05 1.88
C PHE A 356 10.02 -22.07 2.63
N ALA A 357 9.66 -21.77 3.88
CA ALA A 357 8.88 -22.66 4.74
C ALA A 357 9.43 -24.12 4.80
N ARG A 358 10.76 -24.28 4.84
CA ARG A 358 11.51 -25.56 4.83
C ARG A 358 11.46 -26.37 3.51
N GLN A 359 10.89 -25.83 2.44
CA GLN A 359 10.95 -26.43 1.10
C GLN A 359 11.92 -25.67 0.21
N ARG A 360 12.54 -26.34 -0.78
CA ARG A 360 13.36 -25.66 -1.77
C ARG A 360 12.49 -24.70 -2.57
N ALA A 361 13.02 -23.51 -2.83
CA ALA A 361 12.26 -22.45 -3.43
C ALA A 361 13.08 -21.65 -4.43
N VAL A 362 12.41 -21.18 -5.48
CA VAL A 362 12.93 -20.22 -6.46
C VAL A 362 11.99 -19.03 -6.47
N THR A 363 12.54 -17.84 -6.32
CA THR A 363 11.77 -16.59 -6.35
C THR A 363 11.94 -15.96 -7.71
N VAL A 364 10.81 -15.69 -8.38
CA VAL A 364 10.73 -14.82 -9.54
C VAL A 364 10.41 -13.42 -9.04
N SER A 365 11.25 -12.45 -9.37
CA SER A 365 11.11 -11.10 -8.84
C SER A 365 11.37 -10.02 -9.90
N GLY A 366 10.80 -8.83 -9.69
CA GLY A 366 10.96 -7.73 -10.64
C GLY A 366 10.21 -6.46 -10.27
N GLN A 367 10.44 -5.40 -11.06
CA GLN A 367 9.71 -4.13 -10.95
C GLN A 367 8.47 -4.15 -11.83
N ILE A 368 7.38 -3.55 -11.34
CA ILE A 368 6.13 -3.46 -12.08
C ILE A 368 6.10 -2.16 -12.88
N GLN A 369 5.61 -2.24 -14.11
CA GLN A 369 5.34 -1.10 -14.97
C GLN A 369 3.95 -1.22 -15.60
N GLY A 370 3.25 -0.08 -15.71
CA GLY A 370 1.99 0.02 -16.45
C GLY A 370 0.74 -0.53 -15.76
N VAL A 371 0.89 -1.34 -14.70
CA VAL A 371 -0.23 -1.89 -13.90
C VAL A 371 0.06 -1.77 -12.39
N SER A 372 -0.96 -1.93 -11.54
CA SER A 372 -0.77 -1.99 -10.09
C SER A 372 -0.32 -3.38 -9.64
N LEU A 373 0.35 -3.47 -8.48
CA LEU A 373 0.79 -4.74 -7.90
C LEU A 373 -0.35 -5.75 -7.74
N GLY A 374 -1.51 -5.32 -7.22
CA GLY A 374 -2.67 -6.22 -7.12
C GLY A 374 -3.20 -6.76 -8.46
N ASN A 375 -3.09 -5.98 -9.55
CA ASN A 375 -3.48 -6.43 -10.88
C ASN A 375 -2.45 -7.40 -11.45
N ALA A 376 -1.15 -7.13 -11.26
CA ALA A 376 -0.07 -8.03 -11.64
C ALA A 376 -0.21 -9.41 -10.95
N VAL A 377 -0.53 -9.42 -9.65
CA VAL A 377 -0.85 -10.62 -8.88
C VAL A 377 -2.02 -11.39 -9.52
N ALA A 378 -3.14 -10.71 -9.80
CA ALA A 378 -4.32 -11.35 -10.39
C ALA A 378 -4.08 -11.89 -11.81
N ILE A 379 -3.28 -11.20 -12.64
CA ILE A 379 -2.88 -11.67 -13.98
C ILE A 379 -2.00 -12.92 -13.83
N THR A 380 -1.03 -12.87 -12.91
CA THR A 380 -0.11 -13.97 -12.65
C THR A 380 -0.86 -15.21 -12.18
N GLU A 381 -1.78 -15.11 -11.21
CA GLU A 381 -2.55 -16.25 -10.72
C GLU A 381 -3.36 -16.96 -11.82
N ARG A 382 -3.96 -16.19 -12.74
CA ARG A 382 -4.67 -16.77 -13.91
C ARG A 382 -3.72 -17.55 -14.82
N LYS A 383 -2.50 -17.06 -15.01
CA LYS A 383 -1.48 -17.77 -15.81
C LYS A 383 -0.94 -19.00 -15.09
N LEU A 384 -0.61 -18.86 -13.80
CA LEU A 384 -0.08 -19.95 -12.99
C LEU A 384 -1.04 -21.14 -12.92
N ALA A 385 -2.36 -20.90 -12.95
CA ALA A 385 -3.36 -21.97 -13.04
C ALA A 385 -3.19 -22.89 -14.27
N THR A 386 -2.55 -22.40 -15.33
CA THR A 386 -2.26 -23.17 -16.56
C THR A 386 -0.79 -23.56 -16.70
N LEU A 387 0.12 -22.78 -16.13
CA LEU A 387 1.57 -22.95 -16.28
C LEU A 387 2.19 -23.88 -15.23
N LEU A 388 1.59 -23.98 -14.03
CA LEU A 388 2.17 -24.75 -12.94
C LEU A 388 1.80 -26.24 -13.00
N PRO A 389 2.80 -27.14 -12.99
CA PRO A 389 2.57 -28.55 -12.73
C PRO A 389 2.02 -28.79 -11.31
N PRO A 390 1.28 -29.89 -11.06
CA PRO A 390 0.66 -30.18 -9.77
C PRO A 390 1.66 -30.44 -8.63
N ASP A 391 2.93 -30.70 -8.93
CA ASP A 391 4.00 -30.91 -7.94
C ASP A 391 4.71 -29.62 -7.49
N ILE A 392 4.40 -28.48 -8.12
CA ILE A 392 4.98 -27.17 -7.77
C ILE A 392 3.87 -26.30 -7.19
N SER A 393 4.06 -25.86 -5.95
CA SER A 393 3.21 -24.86 -5.33
C SER A 393 3.83 -23.47 -5.48
N PHE A 394 3.00 -22.44 -5.39
CA PHE A 394 3.47 -21.06 -5.36
C PHE A 394 2.99 -20.36 -4.09
N ARG A 395 3.72 -19.31 -3.70
CA ARG A 395 3.35 -18.38 -2.64
C ARG A 395 3.82 -16.98 -3.01
N TRP A 396 3.07 -15.98 -2.60
CA TRP A 396 3.52 -14.59 -2.64
C TRP A 396 4.51 -14.29 -1.50
N TYR A 397 5.37 -13.31 -1.72
CA TYR A 397 6.28 -12.80 -0.69
C TYR A 397 6.39 -11.27 -0.82
N GLY A 398 6.90 -10.63 0.23
CA GLY A 398 7.02 -9.16 0.27
C GLY A 398 5.67 -8.46 0.16
N GLU A 399 5.64 -7.34 -0.58
CA GLU A 399 4.46 -6.47 -0.70
C GLU A 399 3.23 -7.22 -1.26
N ALA A 400 3.44 -8.20 -2.15
CA ALA A 400 2.35 -8.98 -2.74
C ALA A 400 1.61 -9.83 -1.69
N ASP A 401 2.35 -10.42 -0.74
CA ASP A 401 1.81 -11.20 0.37
C ASP A 401 1.02 -10.31 1.34
N GLU A 402 1.57 -9.13 1.66
CA GLU A 402 0.91 -8.14 2.52
C GLU A 402 -0.42 -7.63 1.94
N ILE A 403 -0.52 -7.48 0.61
CA ILE A 403 -1.80 -7.16 -0.06
C ILE A 403 -2.81 -8.28 0.12
N GLN A 404 -2.41 -9.55 -0.09
CA GLN A 404 -3.34 -10.67 -0.03
C GLN A 404 -3.85 -10.93 1.39
N GLU A 405 -2.94 -11.06 2.35
CA GLU A 405 -3.30 -11.27 3.76
C GLU A 405 -4.05 -10.06 4.32
N GLY A 406 -3.56 -8.85 4.02
CA GLY A 406 -4.16 -7.60 4.47
C GLY A 406 -5.57 -7.38 3.94
N ALA A 407 -5.84 -7.72 2.68
CA ALA A 407 -7.17 -7.58 2.08
C ALA A 407 -8.19 -8.53 2.70
N ALA A 408 -7.83 -9.80 2.90
CA ALA A 408 -8.73 -10.80 3.50
C ALA A 408 -9.06 -10.43 4.96
N GLU A 409 -8.06 -10.10 5.77
CA GLU A 409 -8.27 -9.70 7.16
C GLU A 409 -9.06 -8.39 7.24
N SER A 410 -8.77 -7.40 6.38
CA SER A 410 -9.52 -6.14 6.33
C SER A 410 -10.98 -6.35 5.97
N ALA A 411 -11.30 -7.22 4.99
CA ALA A 411 -12.67 -7.52 4.60
C ALA A 411 -13.46 -8.18 5.75
N THR A 412 -12.87 -9.17 6.41
CA THR A 412 -13.52 -9.84 7.57
C THR A 412 -13.79 -8.86 8.70
N THR A 413 -12.84 -8.00 9.04
CA THR A 413 -12.99 -6.97 10.06
C THR A 413 -14.02 -5.92 9.68
N PHE A 414 -14.10 -5.53 8.41
CA PHE A 414 -15.10 -4.56 7.93
C PHE A 414 -16.52 -5.12 8.08
N VAL A 415 -16.74 -6.38 7.72
CA VAL A 415 -18.03 -7.07 7.92
C VAL A 415 -18.36 -7.17 9.42
N LEU A 416 -17.40 -7.56 10.25
CA LEU A 416 -17.58 -7.64 11.69
C LEU A 416 -17.89 -6.26 12.31
N ALA A 417 -17.23 -5.20 11.84
CA ALA A 417 -17.50 -3.84 12.28
C ALA A 417 -18.92 -3.40 11.93
N ILE A 418 -19.39 -3.65 10.70
CA ILE A 418 -20.78 -3.37 10.29
C ILE A 418 -21.76 -4.14 11.17
N LEU A 419 -21.51 -5.44 11.40
CA LEU A 419 -22.36 -6.29 12.22
C LEU A 419 -22.45 -5.77 13.65
N ILE A 420 -21.33 -5.40 14.28
CA ILE A 420 -21.34 -4.85 15.63
C ILE A 420 -22.07 -3.52 15.68
N ILE A 421 -21.85 -2.60 14.74
CA ILE A 421 -22.58 -1.33 14.74
C ILE A 421 -24.08 -1.59 14.56
N TYR A 422 -24.45 -2.51 13.66
CA TYR A 422 -25.84 -2.91 13.48
C TYR A 422 -26.45 -3.44 14.78
N MET A 423 -25.75 -4.32 15.50
CA MET A 423 -26.21 -4.85 16.79
C MET A 423 -26.34 -3.78 17.87
N VAL A 424 -25.36 -2.88 17.98
CA VAL A 424 -25.40 -1.78 18.96
C VAL A 424 -26.55 -0.84 18.66
N LEU A 425 -26.78 -0.48 17.39
CA LEU A 425 -27.92 0.33 17.00
C LEU A 425 -29.24 -0.42 17.21
N ALA A 426 -29.29 -1.72 16.93
CA ALA A 426 -30.48 -2.52 17.15
C ALA A 426 -30.89 -2.55 18.62
N ALA A 427 -29.91 -2.67 19.52
CA ALA A 427 -30.11 -2.56 20.95
C ALA A 427 -30.53 -1.15 21.36
N GLN A 428 -29.87 -0.11 20.82
CA GLN A 428 -30.18 1.29 21.15
C GLN A 428 -31.60 1.72 20.72
N PHE A 429 -32.04 1.28 19.54
CA PHE A 429 -33.35 1.62 18.98
C PHE A 429 -34.44 0.59 19.31
N GLU A 430 -34.11 -0.47 20.07
CA GLU A 430 -34.99 -1.61 20.36
C GLU A 430 -35.69 -2.16 19.09
N SER A 431 -34.98 -2.17 17.97
CA SER A 431 -35.56 -2.46 16.65
C SER A 431 -34.50 -2.92 15.67
N LEU A 432 -34.81 -3.96 14.90
CA LEU A 432 -33.95 -4.43 13.80
C LEU A 432 -34.15 -3.62 12.51
N ARG A 433 -35.23 -2.84 12.39
CA ARG A 433 -35.54 -2.11 11.15
C ARG A 433 -34.84 -0.75 11.04
N HIS A 434 -34.74 -0.02 12.15
CA HIS A 434 -34.09 1.29 12.17
C HIS A 434 -32.59 1.23 11.87
N PRO A 435 -31.80 0.29 12.43
CA PRO A 435 -30.40 0.11 12.06
C PRO A 435 -30.18 -0.11 10.57
N PHE A 436 -31.07 -0.86 9.90
CA PHE A 436 -31.01 -1.05 8.45
C PHE A 436 -31.15 0.29 7.69
N THR A 437 -32.11 1.14 8.08
CA THR A 437 -32.27 2.48 7.46
C THR A 437 -31.03 3.35 7.64
N ILE A 438 -30.39 3.25 8.80
CA ILE A 438 -29.18 3.99 9.15
C ILE A 438 -27.98 3.48 8.34
N MET A 439 -27.81 2.16 8.26
CA MET A 439 -26.72 1.49 7.57
C MET A 439 -26.77 1.65 6.05
N LEU A 440 -27.93 1.98 5.48
CA LEU A 440 -28.04 2.31 4.06
C LEU A 440 -27.15 3.51 3.67
N ALA A 441 -26.80 4.38 4.62
CA ALA A 441 -25.88 5.47 4.37
C ALA A 441 -24.43 5.02 4.08
N LEU A 442 -24.04 3.81 4.51
CA LEU A 442 -22.70 3.30 4.31
C LEU A 442 -22.38 3.04 2.82
N PRO A 443 -23.15 2.25 2.06
CA PRO A 443 -22.93 2.08 0.62
C PRO A 443 -22.89 3.40 -0.17
N LEU A 444 -23.72 4.38 0.24
CA LEU A 444 -23.76 5.71 -0.38
C LEU A 444 -22.47 6.51 -0.11
N ALA A 445 -21.88 6.32 1.06
CA ALA A 445 -20.59 6.92 1.40
C ALA A 445 -19.43 6.27 0.65
N LEU A 446 -19.46 4.93 0.52
CA LEU A 446 -18.47 4.20 -0.27
C LEU A 446 -18.48 4.64 -1.74
N PHE A 447 -19.65 4.98 -2.30
CA PHE A 447 -19.74 5.55 -3.65
C PHE A 447 -18.90 6.82 -3.80
N GLY A 448 -19.02 7.75 -2.84
CA GLY A 448 -18.24 8.98 -2.82
C GLY A 448 -16.76 8.77 -2.54
N ALA A 449 -16.43 7.84 -1.65
CA ALA A 449 -15.04 7.53 -1.31
C ALA A 449 -14.31 6.91 -2.52
N PHE A 450 -14.88 5.88 -3.13
CA PHE A 450 -14.34 5.26 -4.33
C PHE A 450 -14.38 6.20 -5.53
N GLY A 451 -15.43 6.99 -5.68
CA GLY A 451 -15.54 7.99 -6.73
C GLY A 451 -14.47 9.08 -6.61
N GLY A 452 -14.17 9.54 -5.40
CA GLY A 452 -13.10 10.50 -5.13
C GLY A 452 -11.73 9.95 -5.48
N ILE A 453 -11.41 8.74 -5.01
CA ILE A 453 -10.13 8.07 -5.35
C ILE A 453 -10.05 7.83 -6.86
N TRP A 454 -11.11 7.33 -7.49
CA TRP A 454 -11.13 7.03 -8.92
C TRP A 454 -10.97 8.28 -9.78
N LEU A 455 -11.66 9.37 -9.41
CA LEU A 455 -11.55 10.65 -10.11
C LEU A 455 -10.12 11.17 -10.07
N LEU A 456 -9.51 11.21 -8.87
CA LEU A 456 -8.14 11.68 -8.72
C LEU A 456 -7.12 10.72 -9.33
N ALA A 457 -7.36 9.40 -9.29
CA ALA A 457 -6.55 8.41 -9.99
C ALA A 457 -6.57 8.64 -11.50
N THR A 458 -7.74 8.95 -12.06
CA THR A 458 -7.91 9.26 -13.50
C THR A 458 -7.20 10.56 -13.86
N VAL A 459 -7.34 11.61 -13.03
CA VAL A 459 -6.61 12.87 -13.21
C VAL A 459 -5.10 12.64 -13.15
N ASN A 460 -4.63 11.81 -12.22
CA ASN A 460 -3.23 11.45 -12.11
C ASN A 460 -2.73 10.68 -13.35
N GLN A 461 -3.49 9.70 -13.83
CA GLN A 461 -3.15 8.96 -15.06
C GLN A 461 -3.00 9.90 -16.26
N LEU A 462 -3.88 10.90 -16.39
CA LEU A 462 -3.74 11.92 -17.40
C LEU A 462 -2.46 12.73 -17.18
N ALA A 463 -2.25 13.29 -15.98
CA ALA A 463 -1.04 14.06 -15.67
C ALA A 463 0.27 13.29 -15.96
N LEU A 464 0.27 11.96 -15.77
CA LEU A 464 1.43 11.11 -15.99
C LEU A 464 1.81 10.89 -17.47
N ILE A 465 0.91 11.15 -18.43
CA ILE A 465 1.16 10.92 -19.86
C ILE A 465 2.42 11.67 -20.34
N LYS A 466 2.70 12.87 -19.80
CA LYS A 466 3.87 13.69 -20.12
C LYS A 466 5.22 12.98 -19.86
N PHE A 467 5.24 11.93 -19.04
CA PHE A 467 6.43 11.15 -18.76
C PHE A 467 6.60 9.94 -19.66
N TYR A 468 5.58 9.51 -20.39
CA TYR A 468 5.66 8.31 -21.23
C TYR A 468 5.59 8.61 -22.72
N ALA A 469 5.14 9.81 -23.09
CA ALA A 469 5.06 10.27 -24.46
C ALA A 469 5.71 11.66 -24.60
N PRO A 470 6.48 11.90 -25.67
CA PRO A 470 6.97 13.22 -26.02
C PRO A 470 5.80 14.20 -26.20
N LEU A 471 5.89 15.40 -25.62
CA LEU A 471 4.81 16.41 -25.61
C LEU A 471 4.41 16.87 -27.03
N ASP A 472 5.35 16.82 -27.97
CA ASP A 472 5.21 17.12 -29.39
C ASP A 472 4.36 16.09 -30.16
N GLN A 473 4.23 14.87 -29.63
CA GLN A 473 3.45 13.80 -30.25
C GLN A 473 2.01 13.72 -29.72
N LEU A 474 1.68 14.50 -28.69
CA LEU A 474 0.35 14.50 -28.08
C LEU A 474 -0.59 15.50 -28.79
N PRO A 475 -1.88 15.17 -28.96
CA PRO A 475 -2.87 16.13 -29.41
C PRO A 475 -2.88 17.37 -28.52
N GLY A 476 -2.93 18.58 -29.11
CA GLY A 476 -2.81 19.86 -28.39
C GLY A 476 -3.63 20.00 -27.08
N PRO A 477 -4.90 19.56 -27.03
CA PRO A 477 -5.69 19.58 -25.80
C PRO A 477 -5.13 18.67 -24.70
N ILE A 478 -4.62 17.50 -25.08
CA ILE A 478 -4.01 16.53 -24.15
C ILE A 478 -2.66 17.07 -23.68
N ALA A 479 -1.82 17.61 -24.57
CA ALA A 479 -0.56 18.23 -24.17
C ALA A 479 -0.76 19.39 -23.17
N TRP A 480 -1.77 20.25 -23.39
CA TRP A 480 -2.12 21.31 -22.44
C TRP A 480 -2.64 20.75 -21.09
N LEU A 481 -3.51 19.74 -21.13
CA LEU A 481 -4.09 19.15 -19.93
C LEU A 481 -3.01 18.50 -19.04
N THR A 482 -2.14 17.70 -19.66
CA THR A 482 -1.09 16.94 -18.96
C THR A 482 -0.02 17.84 -18.33
N THR A 483 0.24 19.02 -18.93
CA THR A 483 1.21 20.00 -18.41
C THR A 483 0.68 20.83 -17.25
N HIS A 484 -0.62 21.14 -17.23
CA HIS A 484 -1.23 21.98 -16.19
C HIS A 484 -1.84 21.18 -15.03
N LEU A 485 -2.09 19.89 -15.22
CA LEU A 485 -2.59 19.04 -14.15
C LEU A 485 -1.47 18.70 -13.15
N PRO A 486 -1.71 18.90 -11.84
CA PRO A 486 -0.76 18.49 -10.82
C PRO A 486 -0.67 16.96 -10.78
N GLU A 487 0.52 16.46 -10.44
CA GLU A 487 0.69 15.04 -10.10
C GLU A 487 0.07 14.76 -8.74
N ILE A 488 -0.73 13.70 -8.69
CA ILE A 488 -1.47 13.31 -7.50
C ILE A 488 -1.08 11.88 -7.13
N PRO A 489 0.07 11.69 -6.46
CA PRO A 489 0.47 10.40 -5.92
C PRO A 489 -0.55 9.86 -4.90
N ALA A 490 -0.49 8.54 -4.66
CA ALA A 490 -1.26 7.80 -3.66
C ALA A 490 -2.78 7.62 -3.92
N MET A 491 -3.19 7.51 -5.19
CA MET A 491 -4.60 7.33 -5.59
C MET A 491 -4.99 5.87 -5.85
N THR A 492 -4.69 5.01 -4.87
CA THR A 492 -4.94 3.57 -4.92
C THR A 492 -5.74 3.08 -3.71
N LEU A 493 -6.34 1.90 -3.81
CA LEU A 493 -6.84 1.17 -2.65
C LEU A 493 -5.64 0.58 -1.91
N ASN A 494 -5.21 1.29 -0.88
CA ASN A 494 -4.11 0.96 0.00
C ASN A 494 -4.53 1.03 1.47
N VAL A 495 -3.61 0.70 2.38
CA VAL A 495 -3.89 0.66 3.83
C VAL A 495 -4.45 1.99 4.36
N TYR A 496 -3.92 3.13 3.92
CA TYR A 496 -4.42 4.46 4.34
C TYR A 496 -5.83 4.74 3.82
N SER A 497 -6.12 4.43 2.56
CA SER A 497 -7.46 4.54 1.99
C SER A 497 -8.47 3.67 2.78
N LEU A 498 -8.08 2.45 3.15
CA LEU A 498 -8.93 1.57 3.97
C LEU A 498 -9.19 2.11 5.38
N ILE A 499 -8.19 2.73 6.04
CA ILE A 499 -8.37 3.47 7.29
C ILE A 499 -9.42 4.58 7.12
N GLY A 500 -9.34 5.32 6.00
CA GLY A 500 -10.33 6.33 5.65
C GLY A 500 -11.74 5.76 5.52
N LEU A 501 -11.90 4.63 4.83
CA LEU A 501 -13.19 3.94 4.67
C LEU A 501 -13.76 3.47 6.01
N VAL A 502 -12.93 2.96 6.91
CA VAL A 502 -13.33 2.59 8.27
C VAL A 502 -13.83 3.80 9.04
N LEU A 503 -13.08 4.91 9.02
CA LEU A 503 -13.48 6.14 9.71
C LEU A 503 -14.82 6.66 9.17
N LEU A 504 -15.00 6.58 7.85
CA LEU A 504 -16.22 6.98 7.15
C LEU A 504 -17.47 6.27 7.69
N ILE A 505 -17.38 5.00 8.07
CA ILE A 505 -18.53 4.24 8.61
C ILE A 505 -19.16 5.00 9.78
N GLY A 506 -18.35 5.40 10.76
CA GLY A 506 -18.84 6.07 11.96
C GLY A 506 -19.31 7.50 11.70
N LEU A 507 -18.54 8.23 10.88
CA LEU A 507 -18.86 9.62 10.53
C LEU A 507 -20.20 9.73 9.81
N VAL A 508 -20.47 8.84 8.86
CA VAL A 508 -21.71 8.88 8.07
C VAL A 508 -22.90 8.32 8.84
N THR A 509 -22.69 7.26 9.62
CA THR A 509 -23.75 6.69 10.46
C THR A 509 -24.31 7.73 11.43
N LYS A 510 -23.48 8.63 11.98
CA LYS A 510 -23.92 9.72 12.86
C LYS A 510 -25.00 10.60 12.24
N ASN A 511 -24.88 10.94 10.96
CA ASN A 511 -25.84 11.81 10.28
C ASN A 511 -27.22 11.14 10.16
N SER A 512 -27.24 9.85 9.83
CA SER A 512 -28.46 9.05 9.77
C SER A 512 -29.10 8.82 11.13
N ILE A 513 -28.29 8.57 12.17
CA ILE A 513 -28.78 8.41 13.56
C ILE A 513 -29.58 9.64 13.98
N LEU A 514 -29.05 10.86 13.72
CA LEU A 514 -29.73 12.10 14.12
C LEU A 514 -31.11 12.28 13.47
N LEU A 515 -31.28 11.88 12.21
CA LEU A 515 -32.57 11.94 11.51
C LEU A 515 -33.54 10.90 12.06
N VAL A 516 -33.11 9.65 12.15
CA VAL A 516 -33.94 8.51 12.55
C VAL A 516 -34.37 8.63 14.02
N GLU A 517 -33.46 9.04 14.90
CA GLU A 517 -33.76 9.28 16.32
C GLU A 517 -34.81 10.37 16.51
N PHE A 518 -34.66 11.52 15.85
CA PHE A 518 -35.65 12.59 15.98
C PHE A 518 -37.01 12.22 15.36
N ALA A 519 -37.00 11.51 14.23
CA ALA A 519 -38.24 11.01 13.63
C ALA A 519 -38.95 10.02 14.58
N ASN A 520 -38.20 9.12 15.22
CA ASN A 520 -38.75 8.20 16.23
C ASN A 520 -39.34 8.95 17.43
N GLN A 521 -38.66 9.97 17.94
CA GLN A 521 -39.18 10.82 19.01
C GLN A 521 -40.49 11.53 18.61
N ARG A 522 -40.60 12.02 17.37
CA ARG A 522 -41.83 12.64 16.84
C ARG A 522 -42.95 11.62 16.62
N MET A 523 -42.63 10.40 16.17
CA MET A 523 -43.63 9.34 16.08
C MET A 523 -44.14 8.92 17.46
N ALA A 524 -43.28 8.92 18.49
CA ALA A 524 -43.69 8.67 19.87
C ALA A 524 -44.64 9.77 20.39
N GLN A 525 -44.56 10.99 19.86
CA GLN A 525 -45.49 12.09 20.11
C GLN A 525 -46.77 12.02 19.23
N GLY A 526 -46.97 10.95 18.45
CA GLY A 526 -48.18 10.71 17.67
C GLY A 526 -48.14 11.21 16.22
N ALA A 527 -47.01 11.72 15.73
CA ALA A 527 -46.90 12.17 14.33
C ALA A 527 -46.86 10.99 13.33
N ASP A 528 -47.44 11.19 12.13
CA ASP A 528 -47.30 10.25 11.01
C ASP A 528 -45.82 10.11 10.60
N PRO A 529 -45.32 8.92 10.19
CA PRO A 529 -43.93 8.72 9.80
C PRO A 529 -43.42 9.74 8.76
N THR A 530 -44.29 10.15 7.83
CA THR A 530 -43.96 11.14 6.80
C THR A 530 -43.73 12.51 7.41
N GLN A 531 -44.64 12.95 8.29
CA GLN A 531 -44.54 14.24 8.97
C GLN A 531 -43.37 14.27 9.95
N ALA A 532 -43.21 13.21 10.74
CA ALA A 532 -42.11 13.03 11.68
C ALA A 532 -40.75 13.16 10.99
N MET A 533 -40.60 12.55 9.81
CA MET A 533 -39.35 12.61 9.06
C MET A 533 -39.13 13.95 8.36
N LEU A 534 -40.17 14.62 7.86
CA LEU A 534 -40.06 15.98 7.32
C LEU A 534 -39.64 16.97 8.43
N ASP A 535 -40.18 16.83 9.63
CA ASP A 535 -39.81 17.62 10.80
C ASP A 535 -38.38 17.31 11.28
N ALA A 536 -37.98 16.04 11.24
CA ALA A 536 -36.61 15.63 11.53
C ALA A 536 -35.62 16.25 10.54
N GLY A 537 -35.91 16.19 9.23
CA GLY A 537 -35.10 16.83 8.20
C GLY A 537 -34.95 18.32 8.45
N ARG A 538 -36.05 19.03 8.74
CA ARG A 538 -36.06 20.48 9.01
C ARG A 538 -35.15 20.88 10.17
N THR A 539 -35.28 20.18 11.29
CA THR A 539 -34.62 20.55 12.55
C THR A 539 -33.17 20.07 12.62
N ARG A 540 -32.84 18.95 11.97
CA ARG A 540 -31.52 18.33 12.03
C ARG A 540 -30.59 18.70 10.88
N LEU A 541 -31.09 19.32 9.80
CA LEU A 541 -30.26 19.73 8.66
C LEU A 541 -29.07 20.60 9.11
N ARG A 542 -29.32 21.65 9.90
CA ARG A 542 -28.28 22.59 10.32
C ARG A 542 -27.17 21.91 11.13
N PRO A 543 -27.46 21.13 12.20
CA PRO A 543 -26.44 20.33 12.89
C PRO A 543 -25.70 19.32 12.00
N ILE A 544 -26.40 18.64 11.09
CA ILE A 544 -25.79 17.66 10.18
C ILE A 544 -24.79 18.36 9.24
N LEU A 545 -25.19 19.47 8.62
CA LEU A 545 -24.30 20.24 7.74
C LEU A 545 -23.11 20.82 8.50
N MET A 546 -23.31 21.38 9.69
CA MET A 546 -22.21 21.93 10.50
C MET A 546 -21.15 20.88 10.82
N THR A 547 -21.57 19.69 11.25
CA THR A 547 -20.64 18.60 11.58
C THR A 547 -19.97 18.00 10.34
N ALA A 548 -20.70 17.82 9.25
CA ALA A 548 -20.15 17.33 8.00
C ALA A 548 -19.10 18.31 7.42
N VAL A 549 -19.45 19.59 7.32
CA VAL A 549 -18.56 20.64 6.81
C VAL A 549 -17.32 20.77 7.69
N SER A 550 -17.47 20.79 9.02
CA SER A 550 -16.33 20.84 9.94
C SER A 550 -15.39 19.65 9.77
N THR A 551 -15.93 18.44 9.61
CA THR A 551 -15.11 17.22 9.39
C THR A 551 -14.41 17.28 8.04
N ILE A 552 -15.10 17.72 7.00
CA ILE A 552 -14.53 17.89 5.65
C ILE A 552 -13.36 18.88 5.71
N PHE A 553 -13.54 20.08 6.27
CA PHE A 553 -12.48 21.08 6.37
C PHE A 553 -11.33 20.63 7.29
N GLY A 554 -11.61 19.84 8.33
CA GLY A 554 -10.56 19.30 9.21
C GLY A 554 -9.67 18.27 8.51
N ILE A 555 -10.21 17.51 7.56
CA ILE A 555 -9.47 16.47 6.82
C ILE A 555 -8.95 16.98 5.46
N LEU A 556 -9.51 18.09 4.97
CA LEU A 556 -9.20 18.66 3.66
C LEU A 556 -7.69 18.86 3.44
N PRO A 557 -6.89 19.42 4.38
CA PRO A 557 -5.44 19.57 4.19
C PRO A 557 -4.72 18.26 3.87
N VAL A 558 -5.13 17.16 4.51
CA VAL A 558 -4.59 15.82 4.23
C VAL A 558 -5.05 15.33 2.86
N ALA A 559 -6.31 15.57 2.49
CA ALA A 559 -6.87 15.15 1.20
C ALA A 559 -6.21 15.85 0.00
N ILE A 560 -5.75 17.09 0.15
CA ILE A 560 -4.97 17.80 -0.88
C ILE A 560 -3.45 17.56 -0.76
N GLY A 561 -3.01 16.85 0.29
CA GLY A 561 -1.62 16.50 0.54
C GLY A 561 -0.73 17.67 0.96
N LEU A 562 -1.25 18.57 1.81
CA LEU A 562 -0.43 19.62 2.44
C LEU A 562 0.45 19.02 3.54
N GLY A 563 1.77 19.05 3.36
CA GLY A 563 2.79 18.60 4.30
C GLY A 563 3.53 17.33 3.86
N GLU A 564 4.76 17.14 4.34
CA GLU A 564 5.67 16.06 3.93
C GLU A 564 5.06 14.65 4.06
N ALA A 565 4.38 14.35 5.18
CA ALA A 565 3.75 13.05 5.41
C ALA A 565 2.27 12.98 4.97
N ALA A 566 1.77 14.01 4.28
CA ALA A 566 0.38 14.07 3.82
C ALA A 566 0.20 13.39 2.46
N ILE A 567 1.27 13.19 1.69
CA ILE A 567 1.26 12.49 0.40
C ILE A 567 0.86 11.02 0.59
N SER A 568 1.57 10.29 1.46
CA SER A 568 1.23 8.90 1.79
C SER A 568 -0.17 8.75 2.42
N ARG A 569 -0.62 9.74 3.20
CA ARG A 569 -1.96 9.75 3.84
C ARG A 569 -3.07 10.32 2.95
N ARG A 570 -2.77 10.81 1.76
CA ARG A 570 -3.74 11.50 0.90
C ARG A 570 -4.95 10.63 0.57
N GLY A 571 -4.72 9.35 0.29
CA GLY A 571 -5.77 8.36 0.02
C GLY A 571 -6.81 8.26 1.15
N MET A 572 -6.37 8.31 2.42
CA MET A 572 -7.25 8.37 3.59
C MET A 572 -8.12 9.64 3.57
N GLY A 573 -7.49 10.79 3.34
CA GLY A 573 -8.18 12.08 3.31
C GLY A 573 -9.22 12.17 2.20
N VAL A 574 -8.86 11.74 0.99
CA VAL A 574 -9.75 11.73 -0.18
C VAL A 574 -10.93 10.79 0.03
N ALA A 575 -10.69 9.58 0.56
CA ALA A 575 -11.76 8.63 0.87
C ALA A 575 -12.79 9.24 1.83
N VAL A 576 -12.31 9.89 2.90
CA VAL A 576 -13.20 10.49 3.91
C VAL A 576 -13.91 11.72 3.37
N VAL A 577 -13.21 12.65 2.71
CA VAL A 577 -13.82 13.88 2.17
C VAL A 577 -14.81 13.56 1.06
N GLY A 578 -14.41 12.74 0.07
CA GLY A 578 -15.29 12.34 -1.03
C GLY A 578 -16.50 11.55 -0.55
N GLY A 579 -16.28 10.64 0.41
CA GLY A 579 -17.35 9.88 1.04
C GLY A 579 -18.30 10.76 1.85
N MET A 580 -17.81 11.71 2.64
CA MET A 580 -18.63 12.63 3.44
C MET A 580 -19.42 13.61 2.58
N LEU A 581 -18.82 14.17 1.52
CA LEU A 581 -19.51 15.08 0.60
C LEU A 581 -20.70 14.39 -0.07
N THR A 582 -20.45 13.20 -0.61
CA THR A 582 -21.45 12.43 -1.34
C THR A 582 -22.49 11.83 -0.39
N SER A 583 -22.06 11.27 0.74
CA SER A 583 -22.99 10.68 1.71
C SER A 583 -23.86 11.74 2.36
N THR A 584 -23.35 12.92 2.72
CA THR A 584 -24.16 13.95 3.38
C THR A 584 -25.31 14.38 2.47
N PHE A 585 -25.04 14.57 1.18
CA PHE A 585 -26.08 14.88 0.22
C PHE A 585 -27.06 13.72 0.05
N LEU A 586 -26.57 12.51 -0.29
CA LEU A 586 -27.43 11.37 -0.60
C LEU A 586 -28.24 10.87 0.61
N THR A 587 -27.63 10.83 1.79
CA THR A 587 -28.25 10.37 3.05
C THR A 587 -29.43 11.25 3.44
N LEU A 588 -29.30 12.57 3.29
CA LEU A 588 -30.37 13.52 3.58
C LEU A 588 -31.63 13.31 2.72
N PHE A 589 -31.55 12.60 1.59
CA PHE A 589 -32.71 12.26 0.76
C PHE A 589 -33.11 10.79 0.87
N ILE A 590 -32.15 9.88 0.80
CA ILE A 590 -32.40 8.45 0.73
C ILE A 590 -32.86 7.89 2.09
N VAL A 591 -32.22 8.30 3.20
CA VAL A 591 -32.60 7.78 4.53
C VAL A 591 -34.03 8.16 4.90
N PRO A 592 -34.48 9.43 4.74
CA PRO A 592 -35.88 9.78 4.95
C PRO A 592 -36.89 8.93 4.17
N VAL A 593 -36.65 8.73 2.87
CA VAL A 593 -37.57 7.97 2.00
C VAL A 593 -37.62 6.51 2.43
N VAL A 594 -36.47 5.89 2.66
CA VAL A 594 -36.39 4.48 3.06
C VAL A 594 -36.95 4.27 4.47
N TYR A 595 -36.74 5.22 5.39
CA TYR A 595 -37.37 5.20 6.70
C TYR A 595 -38.90 5.19 6.60
N ILE A 596 -39.49 6.08 5.79
CA ILE A 596 -40.96 6.16 5.63
C ILE A 596 -41.52 4.85 5.05
N LEU A 597 -40.81 4.23 4.09
CA LEU A 597 -41.18 2.95 3.50
C LEU A 597 -41.17 1.81 4.53
N ILE A 598 -40.18 1.80 5.42
CA ILE A 598 -39.96 0.74 6.41
C ILE A 598 -40.84 0.92 7.65
N ALA A 599 -41.07 2.17 8.07
CA ALA A 599 -41.92 2.48 9.22
C ALA A 599 -43.38 2.05 8.96
N GLY A 600 -43.86 2.16 7.72
CA GLY A 600 -45.23 1.82 7.33
C GLY A 600 -46.27 2.71 8.04
N LYS A 601 -47.49 2.77 7.52
CA LYS A 601 -48.58 3.49 8.21
C LYS A 601 -48.97 2.70 9.47
N ARG A 602 -48.44 3.04 10.64
CA ARG A 602 -49.05 2.62 11.91
C ARG A 602 -50.41 3.31 11.99
N LYS A 603 -51.49 2.54 12.18
CA LYS A 603 -52.80 3.10 12.58
C LYS A 603 -52.55 3.95 13.82
N ALA A 604 -52.90 5.23 13.75
CA ALA A 604 -52.78 6.16 14.87
C ALA A 604 -53.39 5.51 16.11
N ALA A 605 -52.58 5.33 17.16
CA ALA A 605 -53.13 5.01 18.46
C ALA A 605 -54.01 6.19 18.88
N PRO A 606 -55.19 5.95 19.51
CA PRO A 606 -56.06 7.03 19.95
C PRO A 606 -55.26 7.98 20.84
N ALA A 607 -55.40 9.29 20.62
CA ALA A 607 -54.74 10.30 21.42
C ALA A 607 -54.94 10.02 22.92
N PRO A 608 -53.90 10.19 23.76
CA PRO A 608 -54.03 10.01 25.20
C PRO A 608 -55.13 10.94 25.73
N ALA A 609 -56.00 10.39 26.59
CA ALA A 609 -57.24 11.00 27.08
C ALA A 609 -57.07 12.33 27.84
N ALA A 610 -55.85 12.85 27.99
CA ALA A 610 -55.56 14.09 28.71
C ALA A 610 -56.06 15.35 27.97
N ASP A 611 -56.13 15.34 26.63
CA ASP A 611 -56.59 16.50 25.85
C ASP A 611 -58.12 16.65 25.77
N ARG A 612 -58.90 15.65 26.20
CA ARG A 612 -60.36 15.76 26.23
C ARG A 612 -60.89 16.53 27.44
N LEU A 613 -60.11 16.62 28.52
CA LEU A 613 -60.54 17.32 29.73
C LEU A 613 -60.35 18.85 29.67
N VAL A 614 -59.61 19.36 28.68
CA VAL A 614 -59.40 20.81 28.50
C VAL A 614 -60.42 21.42 27.53
N SER A 615 -60.97 20.64 26.58
CA SER A 615 -61.94 21.17 25.60
C SER A 615 -63.40 21.22 26.09
N GLU A 616 -63.74 20.58 27.21
CA GLU A 616 -65.10 20.59 27.79
C GLU A 616 -65.27 21.62 28.93
N ALA A 617 -64.24 22.40 29.26
CA ALA A 617 -64.25 23.33 30.39
C ALA A 617 -64.43 24.82 30.01
N GLU A 618 -64.87 25.14 28.78
CA GLU A 618 -65.32 26.50 28.45
C GLU A 618 -66.84 26.64 28.69
N PRO A 619 -67.29 27.48 29.64
CA PRO A 619 -68.71 27.78 29.76
C PRO A 619 -69.12 28.73 28.63
N ARG A 620 -70.06 28.28 27.79
CA ARG A 620 -70.85 29.15 26.92
C ARG A 620 -71.69 30.08 27.80
N THR A 621 -71.30 31.35 27.90
CA THR A 621 -72.19 32.41 28.37
C THR A 621 -72.86 33.07 27.18
N ALA A 622 -74.19 33.11 27.25
CA ALA A 622 -75.12 33.78 26.35
C ALA A 622 -75.02 35.31 26.42
#